data_AF-A0A419F2Y9-F1
#
_entry.id   AF-A0A419F2Y9-F1
#
_cell.length_a   1.000
_cell.length_b   1.000
_cell.length_c   1.000
_cell.angle_alpha   90.00
_cell.angle_beta   90.00
_cell.angle_gamma   90.00
#
_symmetry.space_group_name_H-M   'P 1'
#
loop_
_entity.id
_entity.type
_entity.pdbx_description
1 polymer ?
#
loop_
_entity_poly.entity_id
_entity_poly.type
_entity_poly.pdbx_seq_one_letter_code
_entity_poly.pdbx_strand_id
1 'polypeptide(L)'
;MIDKDDFYKIDESPDYITRRKIWKKVERNIKPAGITFMNIHDSRSFYFGMAASFVLVFFLIGVYTSARALLYEVKPEEIKLNTAYQSAINEFERVVPSVISNIPQTSIRRSVVASKMEELNYINQAIDELKKENLNHDLSPLKQVSLRQLYINKLKTLQDILEQGEVTI
;
A
#
# COMPACT_ATOMS: atom_id res chain seq x y z
N MET A 1 8.01 47.04 52.80
CA MET A 1 7.43 47.03 51.44
C MET A 1 7.74 48.38 50.83
N ILE A 2 8.42 48.42 49.68
CA ILE A 2 8.59 49.67 48.93
C ILE A 2 7.25 49.93 48.23
N ASP A 3 6.71 51.12 48.41
CA ASP A 3 5.45 51.53 47.82
C ASP A 3 5.59 51.65 46.30
N LYS A 4 4.66 51.03 45.55
CA LYS A 4 4.80 50.91 44.08
C LYS A 4 4.59 52.23 43.35
N ASP A 5 3.85 53.15 43.97
CA ASP A 5 3.47 54.42 43.36
C ASP A 5 4.51 55.53 43.59
N ASP A 6 5.53 55.27 44.41
CA ASP A 6 6.56 56.26 44.80
C ASP A 6 7.93 55.96 44.15
N PHE A 7 7.99 54.98 43.24
CA PHE A 7 9.25 54.54 42.64
C PHE A 7 9.77 55.48 41.55
N TYR A 8 8.91 56.32 40.97
CA TYR A 8 9.30 57.31 39.97
C TYR A 8 8.63 58.64 40.30
N LYS A 9 9.42 59.64 40.69
CA LYS A 9 8.91 61.00 40.80
C LYS A 9 8.80 61.61 39.41
N ILE A 10 7.80 62.45 39.18
CA ILE A 10 7.49 63.02 37.84
C ILE A 10 8.69 63.83 37.28
N ASP A 11 9.55 64.35 38.16
CA ASP A 11 10.78 65.08 37.86
C ASP A 11 12.01 64.20 37.57
N GLU A 12 11.93 62.89 37.78
CA GLU A 12 13.01 61.93 37.47
C GLU A 12 12.97 61.46 36.01
N SER A 13 11.97 61.89 35.23
CA SER A 13 11.91 61.58 33.81
C SER A 13 12.97 62.38 33.04
N PRO A 14 13.86 61.72 32.26
CA PRO A 14 14.93 62.43 31.57
C PRO A 14 14.36 63.37 30.52
N ASP A 15 14.86 64.60 30.52
CA ASP A 15 14.49 65.62 29.53
C ASP A 15 14.72 65.10 28.08
N TYR A 16 14.00 65.67 27.12
CA TYR A 16 13.97 65.24 25.72
C TYR A 16 15.37 65.09 25.12
N ILE A 17 16.28 66.03 25.43
CA ILE A 17 17.66 66.01 24.95
C ILE A 17 18.43 64.81 25.50
N THR A 18 18.26 64.52 26.80
CA THR A 18 18.92 63.41 27.50
C THR A 18 18.42 62.07 26.99
N ARG A 19 17.11 61.91 26.83
CA ARG A 19 16.49 60.71 26.24
C ARG A 19 16.99 60.43 24.83
N ARG A 20 17.12 61.46 23.98
CA ARG A 20 17.65 61.32 22.62
C ARG A 20 19.11 60.88 22.61
N LYS A 21 19.94 61.40 23.53
CA LYS A 21 21.34 60.97 23.69
C LYS A 21 21.44 59.51 24.14
N ILE A 22 20.60 59.08 25.08
CA ILE A 22 20.53 57.69 25.53
C ILE A 22 20.16 56.78 24.37
N TRP A 23 19.08 57.09 23.64
CA TRP A 23 18.64 56.29 22.49
C TRP A 23 19.69 56.21 21.39
N LYS A 24 20.35 57.32 21.06
CA LYS A 24 21.44 57.32 20.06
C LYS A 24 22.64 56.48 20.51
N LYS A 25 22.89 56.39 21.82
CA LYS A 25 23.97 55.56 22.38
C LYS A 25 23.59 54.07 22.39
N VAL A 26 22.32 53.77 22.66
CA VAL A 26 21.75 52.41 22.55
C VAL A 26 21.80 51.93 21.10
N GLU A 27 21.30 52.73 20.16
CA GLU A 27 21.35 52.44 18.72
C GLU A 27 22.79 52.23 18.22
N ARG A 28 23.74 53.03 18.69
CA ARG A 28 25.16 52.89 18.32
C ARG A 28 25.83 51.63 18.91
N ASN A 29 25.35 51.14 20.05
CA ASN A 29 25.91 49.97 20.73
C ASN A 29 25.19 48.67 20.37
N ILE A 30 23.96 48.74 19.89
CA ILE A 30 23.27 47.63 19.22
C ILE A 30 23.84 47.58 17.81
N LYS A 31 24.98 46.90 17.64
CA LYS A 31 25.40 46.49 16.29
C LYS A 31 24.26 45.67 15.70
N PRO A 32 23.72 45.98 14.51
CA PRO A 32 22.90 44.99 13.82
C PRO A 32 23.81 43.77 13.63
N ALA A 33 23.44 42.64 14.21
CA ALA A 33 24.12 41.39 13.94
C ALA A 33 24.13 41.24 12.42
N GLY A 34 25.32 41.34 11.82
CA GLY A 34 25.46 41.30 10.37
C GLY A 34 24.78 40.05 9.85
N ILE A 35 23.80 40.22 8.96
CA ILE A 35 23.11 39.13 8.27
C ILE A 35 24.10 38.53 7.27
N THR A 36 25.02 37.71 7.75
CA THR A 36 25.89 36.91 6.90
C THR A 36 26.46 35.81 7.78
N PHE A 37 26.42 34.56 7.30
CA PHE A 37 26.96 33.33 7.90
C PHE A 37 25.96 32.27 8.41
N MET A 38 24.68 32.58 8.66
CA MET A 38 23.71 31.51 9.03
C MET A 38 23.06 30.78 7.84
N ASN A 39 23.03 31.36 6.64
CA ASN A 39 22.31 30.76 5.49
C ASN A 39 23.14 29.78 4.62
N ILE A 40 24.47 29.78 4.75
CA ILE A 40 25.35 28.95 3.88
C ILE A 40 25.52 27.53 4.44
N HIS A 41 25.45 27.37 5.77
CA HIS A 41 25.53 26.06 6.40
C HIS A 41 24.20 25.31 6.36
N ASP A 42 23.08 26.03 6.49
CA ASP A 42 21.73 25.47 6.59
C ASP A 42 21.22 24.89 5.24
N SER A 43 21.61 25.52 4.14
CA SER A 43 21.27 25.05 2.79
C SER A 43 21.95 23.73 2.43
N ARG A 44 23.21 23.52 2.87
CA ARG A 44 23.92 22.24 2.64
C ARG A 44 23.26 21.10 3.40
N SER A 45 22.92 21.29 4.68
CA SER A 45 22.18 20.30 5.46
C SER A 45 20.80 19.99 4.87
N PHE A 46 20.14 20.98 4.27
CA PHE A 46 18.88 20.78 3.56
C PHE A 46 19.04 19.85 2.34
N TYR A 47 20.06 20.08 1.50
CA TYR A 47 20.34 19.19 0.35
C TYR A 47 20.76 17.78 0.79
N PHE A 48 21.56 17.66 1.85
CA PHE A 48 21.91 16.36 2.42
C PHE A 48 20.69 15.62 2.99
N GLY A 49 19.76 16.32 3.65
CA GLY A 49 18.50 15.75 4.14
C GLY A 49 17.60 15.25 3.02
N MET A 50 17.50 16.03 1.94
CA MET A 50 16.75 15.64 0.74
C MET A 50 17.39 14.42 0.05
N ALA A 51 18.71 14.40 -0.12
CA ALA A 51 19.43 13.25 -0.67
C ALA A 51 19.26 11.99 0.21
N ALA A 52 19.36 12.13 1.53
CA ALA A 52 19.14 11.03 2.47
C ALA A 52 17.72 10.46 2.37
N SER A 53 16.72 11.31 2.14
CA SER A 53 15.33 10.89 1.94
C SER A 53 15.17 10.06 0.67
N PHE A 54 15.80 10.48 -0.44
CA PHE A 54 15.82 9.67 -1.67
C PHE A 54 16.53 8.34 -1.46
N VAL A 55 17.69 8.33 -0.78
CA VAL A 55 18.41 7.09 -0.46
C VAL A 55 17.54 6.15 0.39
N LEU A 56 16.82 6.67 1.38
CA LEU A 56 15.89 5.89 2.20
C LEU A 56 14.74 5.32 1.36
N VAL A 57 14.15 6.10 0.46
CA VAL A 57 13.08 5.64 -0.42
C VAL A 57 13.58 4.52 -1.34
N PHE A 58 14.72 4.72 -2.00
CA PHE A 58 15.31 3.69 -2.87
C PHE A 58 15.73 2.46 -2.07
N PHE A 59 16.23 2.63 -0.85
CA PHE A 59 16.55 1.51 0.03
C PHE A 59 15.30 0.72 0.41
N LEU A 60 14.21 1.38 0.81
CA LEU A 60 12.95 0.72 1.13
C LEU A 60 12.35 -0.02 -0.09
N ILE A 61 12.41 0.59 -1.28
CA ILE A 61 11.98 -0.06 -2.52
C ILE A 61 12.88 -1.26 -2.84
N GLY A 62 14.19 -1.12 -2.68
CA GLY A 62 15.17 -2.20 -2.89
C GLY A 62 14.96 -3.37 -1.94
N VAL A 63 14.75 -3.09 -0.66
CA VAL A 63 14.43 -4.11 0.35
C VAL A 63 13.09 -4.78 0.03
N TYR A 64 12.05 -4.01 -0.31
CA TYR A 64 10.74 -4.56 -0.65
C TYR A 64 10.80 -5.48 -1.88
N THR A 65 11.46 -5.02 -2.95
CA THR A 65 11.59 -5.79 -4.20
C THR A 65 12.46 -7.04 -4.02
N SER A 66 13.55 -6.94 -3.26
CA SER A 66 14.43 -8.09 -2.98
C SER A 66 13.76 -9.10 -2.05
N ALA A 67 13.08 -8.63 -1.00
CA ALA A 67 12.30 -9.50 -0.13
C ALA A 67 11.20 -10.21 -0.91
N ARG A 68 10.52 -9.51 -1.81
CA ARG A 68 9.55 -10.11 -2.73
C ARG A 68 10.25 -11.16 -3.61
N ALA A 69 11.32 -10.82 -4.31
CA ALA A 69 12.05 -11.76 -5.17
C ALA A 69 12.45 -13.04 -4.42
N LEU A 70 13.05 -12.91 -3.24
CA LEU A 70 13.41 -14.06 -2.39
C LEU A 70 12.19 -14.89 -1.96
N LEU A 71 11.10 -14.24 -1.55
CA LEU A 71 9.87 -14.94 -1.18
C LEU A 71 9.19 -15.65 -2.36
N TYR A 72 9.35 -15.16 -3.59
CA TYR A 72 8.84 -15.83 -4.78
C TYR A 72 9.79 -16.93 -5.25
N GLU A 73 11.11 -16.73 -5.17
CA GLU A 73 12.11 -17.68 -5.66
C GLU A 73 12.22 -18.92 -4.76
N VAL A 74 12.12 -18.74 -3.44
CA VAL A 74 12.22 -19.81 -2.41
C VAL A 74 10.95 -20.68 -2.32
N LYS A 75 9.83 -20.29 -2.94
CA LYS A 75 8.62 -21.13 -2.92
C LYS A 75 8.84 -22.41 -3.75
N PRO A 76 8.49 -23.60 -3.20
CA PRO A 76 8.45 -24.85 -3.96
C PRO A 76 7.64 -24.67 -5.25
N GLU A 77 8.08 -25.29 -6.33
CA GLU A 77 7.45 -25.21 -7.66
C GLU A 77 5.95 -25.56 -7.61
N GLU A 78 5.57 -26.47 -6.74
CA GLU A 78 4.18 -26.88 -6.51
C GLU A 78 3.30 -25.73 -5.99
N ILE A 79 3.84 -24.88 -5.11
CA ILE A 79 3.14 -23.71 -4.58
C ILE A 79 3.03 -22.63 -5.66
N LYS A 80 4.09 -22.45 -6.48
CA LYS A 80 4.07 -21.51 -7.61
C LYS A 80 2.97 -21.90 -8.61
N LEU A 81 2.88 -23.17 -8.98
CA LEU A 81 1.82 -23.68 -9.86
C LEU A 81 0.43 -23.47 -9.27
N ASN A 82 0.22 -23.80 -7.99
CA ASN A 82 -1.07 -23.56 -7.33
C ASN A 82 -1.47 -22.08 -7.34
N THR A 83 -0.51 -21.17 -7.12
CA THR A 83 -0.79 -19.72 -7.20
C THR A 83 -1.12 -19.26 -8.61
N ALA A 84 -0.47 -19.83 -9.64
CA ALA A 84 -0.79 -19.53 -11.04
C ALA A 84 -2.20 -20.00 -11.40
N TYR A 85 -2.58 -21.22 -11.01
CA TYR A 85 -3.93 -21.75 -11.22
C TYR A 85 -4.99 -20.90 -10.51
N GLN A 86 -4.75 -20.52 -9.25
CA GLN A 86 -5.66 -19.62 -8.53
C GLN A 86 -5.80 -18.27 -9.22
N SER A 87 -4.69 -17.69 -9.70
CA SER A 87 -4.73 -16.43 -10.44
C SER A 87 -5.56 -16.55 -11.72
N ALA A 88 -5.38 -17.63 -12.48
CA ALA A 88 -6.18 -17.88 -13.69
C ALA A 88 -7.67 -18.02 -13.34
N ILE A 89 -8.00 -18.85 -12.34
CA ILE A 89 -9.38 -19.05 -11.86
C ILE A 89 -10.04 -17.71 -11.52
N ASN A 90 -9.34 -16.84 -10.79
CA ASN A 90 -9.87 -15.54 -10.39
C ASN A 90 -10.19 -14.65 -11.61
N GLU A 91 -9.39 -14.68 -12.67
CA GLU A 91 -9.68 -13.93 -13.89
C GLU A 91 -10.90 -14.53 -14.63
N PHE A 92 -10.99 -15.86 -14.73
CA PHE A 92 -12.16 -16.53 -15.31
C PHE A 92 -13.45 -16.21 -14.53
N GLU A 93 -13.40 -16.27 -13.20
CA GLU A 93 -14.56 -15.95 -12.33
C GLU A 93 -15.05 -14.51 -12.48
N ARG A 94 -14.19 -13.56 -12.84
CA ARG A 94 -14.61 -12.18 -13.12
C ARG A 94 -15.40 -12.06 -14.41
N VAL A 95 -15.07 -12.85 -15.42
CA VAL A 95 -15.69 -12.78 -16.75
C VAL A 95 -16.99 -13.58 -16.81
N VAL A 96 -17.05 -14.73 -16.13
CA VAL A 96 -18.20 -15.65 -16.17
C VAL A 96 -19.56 -15.00 -15.90
N PRO A 97 -19.77 -14.12 -14.90
CA PRO A 97 -21.07 -13.48 -14.66
C PRO A 97 -21.60 -12.70 -15.88
N SER A 98 -20.71 -11.99 -16.58
CA SER A 98 -21.07 -11.22 -17.78
C SER A 98 -21.52 -12.13 -18.93
N VAL A 99 -20.87 -13.28 -19.08
CA VAL A 99 -21.19 -14.27 -20.10
C VAL A 99 -22.54 -14.94 -19.81
N ILE A 100 -22.80 -15.29 -18.56
CA ILE A 100 -24.07 -15.90 -18.15
C ILE A 100 -25.24 -14.94 -18.33
N SER A 101 -25.05 -13.64 -18.07
CA SER A 101 -26.10 -12.64 -18.29
C SER A 101 -26.50 -12.51 -19.77
N ASN A 102 -25.61 -12.84 -20.70
CA ASN A 102 -25.86 -12.77 -22.14
C ASN A 102 -26.57 -14.02 -22.70
N ILE A 103 -26.63 -15.13 -21.95
CA ILE A 103 -27.30 -16.35 -22.39
C ILE A 103 -28.82 -16.17 -22.26
N PRO A 104 -29.64 -16.43 -23.31
CA PRO A 104 -31.09 -16.29 -23.24
C PRO A 104 -31.73 -17.16 -22.14
N GLN A 105 -32.74 -16.60 -21.46
CA GLN A 105 -33.47 -17.23 -20.34
C GLN A 105 -34.12 -18.58 -20.69
N THR A 106 -34.52 -18.76 -21.94
CA THR A 106 -35.23 -19.94 -22.43
C THR A 106 -34.32 -20.96 -23.12
N SER A 107 -33.02 -20.70 -23.19
CA SER A 107 -32.09 -21.56 -23.92
C SER A 107 -31.72 -22.82 -23.14
N ILE A 108 -31.56 -23.94 -23.86
CA ILE A 108 -31.01 -25.20 -23.32
C ILE A 108 -29.60 -24.96 -22.74
N ARG A 109 -28.84 -24.00 -23.29
CA ARG A 109 -27.51 -23.62 -22.79
C ARG A 109 -27.55 -23.14 -21.35
N ARG A 110 -28.64 -22.48 -20.93
CA ARG A 110 -28.79 -22.01 -19.55
C ARG A 110 -28.92 -23.15 -18.54
N SER A 111 -29.60 -24.25 -18.89
CA SER A 111 -29.68 -25.41 -17.99
C SER A 111 -28.33 -26.14 -17.91
N VAL A 112 -27.57 -26.20 -19.01
CA VAL A 112 -26.21 -26.74 -19.02
C VAL A 112 -25.27 -25.89 -18.16
N VAL A 113 -25.31 -24.56 -18.30
CA VAL A 113 -24.54 -23.63 -17.47
C VAL A 113 -24.94 -23.73 -15.99
N ALA A 114 -26.23 -23.88 -15.68
CA ALA A 114 -26.69 -24.06 -14.30
C ALA A 114 -26.14 -25.35 -13.67
N SER A 115 -26.14 -26.46 -14.40
CA SER A 115 -25.52 -27.72 -13.96
C SER A 115 -24.02 -27.58 -13.75
N LYS A 116 -23.33 -26.84 -14.64
CA LYS A 116 -21.89 -26.55 -14.52
C LYS A 116 -21.57 -25.64 -13.34
N MET A 117 -22.47 -24.71 -13.00
CA MET A 117 -22.35 -23.87 -11.81
C MET A 117 -22.52 -24.68 -10.52
N GLU A 118 -23.41 -25.66 -10.53
CA GLU A 118 -23.54 -26.62 -9.42
C GLU A 118 -22.27 -27.46 -9.25
N GLU A 119 -21.72 -27.96 -10.36
CA GLU A 119 -20.41 -28.65 -10.39
C GLU A 119 -19.28 -27.76 -9.83
N LEU A 120 -19.25 -26.47 -10.20
CA LEU A 120 -18.28 -25.51 -9.64
C LEU A 120 -18.44 -25.32 -8.13
N ASN A 121 -19.66 -25.30 -7.62
CA ASN A 121 -19.91 -25.20 -6.18
C ASN A 121 -19.39 -26.43 -5.43
N TYR A 122 -19.57 -27.63 -5.98
CA TYR A 122 -18.99 -28.85 -5.40
C TYR A 122 -17.46 -28.80 -5.39
N ILE A 123 -16.83 -28.35 -6.49
CA ILE A 123 -15.38 -28.20 -6.57
C ILE A 123 -14.87 -27.17 -5.55
N ASN A 124 -15.58 -26.05 -5.39
CA ASN A 124 -15.26 -25.02 -4.40
C ASN A 124 -15.31 -25.56 -2.97
N GLN A 125 -16.36 -26.32 -2.63
CA GLN A 125 -16.48 -26.96 -1.33
C GLN A 125 -15.33 -27.95 -1.08
N ALA A 126 -14.99 -28.79 -2.05
CA ALA A 126 -13.86 -29.72 -1.93
C ALA A 126 -12.51 -29.01 -1.74
N ILE A 127 -12.30 -27.89 -2.45
CA ILE A 127 -11.10 -27.04 -2.27
C ILE A 127 -11.06 -26.45 -0.86
N ASP A 128 -12.19 -25.97 -0.35
CA ASP A 128 -12.28 -25.34 0.98
C ASP A 128 -12.12 -26.37 2.11
N GLU A 129 -12.66 -27.58 1.95
CA GLU A 129 -12.45 -28.69 2.86
C GLU A 129 -10.98 -29.09 2.93
N LEU A 130 -10.33 -29.29 1.78
CA LEU A 130 -8.90 -29.57 1.73
C LEU A 130 -8.09 -28.44 2.35
N LYS A 131 -8.44 -27.17 2.11
CA LYS A 131 -7.74 -26.03 2.74
C LYS A 131 -7.92 -26.00 4.25
N LYS A 132 -9.13 -26.25 4.76
CA LYS A 132 -9.44 -26.26 6.20
C LYS A 132 -8.72 -27.41 6.92
N GLU A 133 -8.66 -28.58 6.32
CA GLU A 133 -7.93 -29.73 6.86
C GLU A 133 -6.41 -29.46 6.96
N ASN A 134 -5.90 -28.53 6.15
CA ASN A 134 -4.48 -28.19 6.05
C ASN A 134 -4.04 -27.00 6.93
N LEU A 135 -4.87 -26.52 7.86
CA LEU A 135 -4.48 -25.49 8.85
C LEU A 135 -3.26 -25.89 9.71
N ASN A 136 -2.92 -27.18 9.74
CA ASN A 136 -1.81 -27.76 10.50
C ASN A 136 -0.47 -27.83 9.73
N HIS A 137 -0.28 -26.99 8.70
CA HIS A 137 1.01 -26.69 8.05
C HIS A 137 1.73 -27.80 7.27
N ASP A 138 1.16 -29.00 7.13
CA ASP A 138 1.79 -30.06 6.34
C ASP A 138 0.88 -30.52 5.19
N LEU A 139 1.06 -29.88 4.03
CA LEU A 139 0.47 -30.35 2.79
C LEU A 139 1.27 -31.58 2.32
N SER A 140 0.83 -32.76 2.74
CA SER A 140 1.31 -34.03 2.17
C SER A 140 1.31 -33.94 0.64
N PRO A 141 2.37 -34.41 -0.06
CA PRO A 141 2.46 -34.33 -1.52
C PRO A 141 1.21 -34.83 -2.25
N LEU A 142 0.55 -35.85 -1.71
CA LEU A 142 -0.70 -36.39 -2.26
C LEU A 142 -1.86 -35.38 -2.22
N LYS A 143 -1.98 -34.61 -1.12
CA LYS A 143 -3.00 -33.57 -0.98
C LYS A 143 -2.74 -32.39 -1.94
N GLN A 144 -1.46 -32.08 -2.21
CA GLN A 144 -1.10 -31.06 -3.20
C GLN A 144 -1.49 -31.47 -4.62
N VAL A 145 -1.29 -32.74 -4.98
CA VAL A 145 -1.72 -33.29 -6.27
C VAL A 145 -3.24 -33.26 -6.40
N SER A 146 -3.97 -33.67 -5.35
CA SER A 146 -5.44 -33.61 -5.33
C SER A 146 -5.96 -32.18 -5.49
N LEU A 147 -5.40 -31.23 -4.74
CA LEU A 147 -5.76 -29.81 -4.84
C LEU A 147 -5.49 -29.25 -6.24
N ARG A 148 -4.37 -29.63 -6.86
CA ARG A 148 -4.02 -29.25 -8.23
C ARG A 148 -5.05 -29.81 -9.22
N GLN A 149 -5.48 -31.05 -9.06
CA GLN A 149 -6.51 -31.65 -9.90
C GLN A 149 -7.84 -30.90 -9.77
N LEU A 150 -8.23 -30.48 -8.56
CA LEU A 150 -9.42 -29.67 -8.35
C LEU A 150 -9.32 -28.31 -9.03
N TYR A 151 -8.15 -27.66 -9.00
CA TYR A 151 -7.95 -26.41 -9.74
C TYR A 151 -8.02 -26.59 -11.26
N ILE A 152 -7.43 -27.65 -11.80
CA ILE A 152 -7.51 -27.97 -13.23
C ILE A 152 -8.97 -28.22 -13.63
N ASN A 153 -9.70 -29.01 -12.85
CA ASN A 153 -11.11 -29.29 -13.10
C ASN A 153 -11.95 -27.99 -13.04
N LYS A 154 -11.69 -27.13 -12.05
CA LYS A 154 -12.37 -25.83 -11.93
C LYS A 154 -12.16 -24.96 -13.17
N LEU A 155 -10.91 -24.86 -13.66
CA LEU A 155 -10.59 -24.11 -14.87
C LEU A 155 -11.29 -24.67 -16.09
N LYS A 156 -11.31 -25.99 -16.26
CA LYS A 156 -12.00 -26.65 -17.37
C LYS A 156 -13.50 -26.32 -17.34
N THR A 157 -14.14 -26.42 -16.19
CA THR A 157 -15.56 -26.11 -16.05
C THR A 157 -15.85 -24.63 -16.31
N LEU A 158 -14.97 -23.72 -15.88
CA LEU A 158 -15.08 -22.28 -16.19
C LEU A 158 -14.92 -22.00 -17.69
N GLN A 159 -13.97 -22.67 -18.35
CA GLN A 159 -13.77 -22.59 -19.79
C GLN A 159 -15.01 -23.10 -20.54
N ASP A 160 -15.56 -24.26 -20.16
CA ASP A 160 -16.77 -24.82 -20.76
C ASP A 160 -17.96 -23.84 -20.65
N ILE A 161 -18.08 -23.13 -19.52
CA ILE A 161 -19.12 -22.10 -19.33
C ILE A 161 -18.91 -20.91 -20.27
N LEU A 162 -17.67 -20.45 -20.43
CA LEU A 162 -17.35 -19.36 -21.35
C LEU A 162 -17.63 -19.75 -22.81
N GLU A 163 -17.19 -20.93 -23.24
CA GLU A 163 -17.43 -21.43 -24.59
C GLU A 163 -18.93 -21.51 -24.90
N GLN A 164 -19.77 -21.90 -23.93
CA GLN A 164 -21.22 -21.93 -24.11
C GLN A 164 -21.87 -20.55 -24.29
N GLY A 165 -21.23 -19.49 -23.78
CA GLY A 165 -21.70 -18.12 -23.92
C GLY A 165 -21.00 -17.29 -24.99
N GLU A 166 -19.86 -17.74 -25.53
CA GLU A 166 -19.18 -17.10 -26.67
C GLU A 166 -19.88 -17.35 -28.01
N VAL A 167 -20.69 -18.42 -28.14
CA VAL A 167 -21.43 -18.76 -29.38
C VAL A 167 -22.67 -17.88 -29.58
N THR A 168 -22.54 -16.58 -29.34
CA THR A 168 -23.45 -15.51 -29.78
C THR A 168 -22.66 -14.54 -30.65
N ILE A 169 -22.32 -14.99 -31.86
CA ILE A 169 -22.04 -14.11 -33.01
C ILE A 169 -23.03 -14.50 -34.09
#